data_AF-A0A8T0VX54-F1
#
_entry.id   AF-A0A8T0VX54-F1
#
_cell.length_a   1.000
_cell.length_b   1.000
_cell.length_c   1.000
_cell.angle_alpha   90.00
_cell.angle_beta   90.00
_cell.angle_gamma   90.00
#
_symmetry.space_group_name_H-M   'P 1'
#
loop_
_entity.id
_entity.type
_entity.pdbx_description
1 polymer ?
#
loop_
_entity_poly.entity_id
_entity_poly.type
_entity_poly.pdbx_seq_one_letter_code
_entity_poly.pdbx_strand_id
1 'polypeptide(L)'
;MAAAPAPAAAAASRAARVGLLYDERMCAHATPDGEEHPENPERLRAIWRKLNAEGVASRCVVLKAKEAEDKYIASVHSNNHIKLMKEISSKKYDSSRNKIARKYNSIYFNKGSSESAVLAAGSVIEVAEKVAAGELCSAIALVRPPGHHAEHDEAMGFCLFNNVAVAANYLLNDRPDLGIKKILIVDWDVHHGNGTQKMFYNDPRVLFFSVHRFDYGSFYPAEGDASHCFIGEEAGKGYNINVPWEHGKCGDADYVAAWDHILLPVAEAFDPDIILVSAGFDAALGDPLGGCCITPNGYALLLTKLLGFAKGRIVMALEGGYNLRSIANSVFACAKVLLGDKFTFSSPEMQPFESTWRIIQAVRNELKTCWPVLSSKLPENLSLRVKPLPSELYASSDSEPDGEDVDELSGAVSSVNVIQFADDAISDHLSKMKLDEENLAVKTASSCSTVEHHPTDLVEVDKDGSVVLSKRISDFSLAWRSDLSRTHVWYASFGSNMWKPRFLCYIQGGKADGMSIPCCGSRDTSPPRGTMWKTVPHRLLFGRSSTPCWGTGGVAFLNPEINYNEKSYVCMYKITLEQFNDILFQENRLVLEDGKNGNVVYPDSPLIGLSEVEFMSTNKAIHLEPIKV
;
A
#
# COMPACT_ATOMS: atom_id res chain seq x y z
N MET A 1 25.04 58.62 18.16
CA MET A 1 23.65 58.51 17.66
C MET A 1 23.70 57.69 16.38
N ALA A 2 23.33 56.42 16.43
CA ALA A 2 23.28 55.55 15.26
C ALA A 2 21.98 55.85 14.49
N ALA A 3 22.11 56.11 13.19
CA ALA A 3 20.98 56.39 12.31
C ALA A 3 20.12 55.13 12.15
N ALA A 4 18.81 55.28 12.34
CA ALA A 4 17.83 54.22 12.13
C ALA A 4 17.74 53.87 10.62
N PRO A 5 17.60 52.58 10.26
CA PRO A 5 17.43 52.19 8.87
C PRO A 5 16.04 52.60 8.36
N ALA A 6 16.00 53.08 7.12
CA ALA A 6 14.77 53.48 6.45
C ALA A 6 13.81 52.28 6.28
N PRO A 7 12.49 52.47 6.42
CA PRO A 7 11.53 51.39 6.23
C PRO A 7 11.54 50.92 4.78
N ALA A 8 11.68 49.61 4.58
CA ALA A 8 11.55 48.96 3.29
C ALA A 8 10.18 49.27 2.69
N ALA A 9 10.18 49.82 1.47
CA ALA A 9 8.96 50.08 0.72
C ALA A 9 8.17 48.78 0.55
N ALA A 10 6.93 48.76 1.06
CA ALA A 10 5.99 47.67 0.82
C ALA A 10 5.78 47.51 -0.68
N ALA A 11 6.28 46.42 -1.26
CA ALA A 11 5.97 46.04 -2.63
C ALA A 11 4.45 45.86 -2.75
N ALA A 12 3.81 46.67 -3.59
CA ALA A 12 2.39 46.53 -3.88
C ALA A 12 2.11 45.09 -4.35
N SER A 13 1.21 44.40 -3.65
CA SER A 13 0.76 43.04 -3.95
C SER A 13 0.24 42.98 -5.39
N ARG A 14 1.03 42.42 -6.30
CA ARG A 14 0.55 42.03 -7.63
C ARG A 14 -0.43 40.87 -7.42
N ALA A 15 -1.64 40.98 -7.96
CA ALA A 15 -2.65 39.92 -7.87
C ALA A 15 -2.03 38.58 -8.31
N ALA A 16 -2.32 37.50 -7.57
CA ALA A 16 -1.77 36.17 -7.83
C ALA A 16 -2.11 35.72 -9.25
N ARG A 17 -1.09 35.49 -10.09
CA ARG A 17 -1.26 34.97 -11.45
C ARG A 17 -1.31 33.45 -11.40
N VAL A 18 -2.51 32.90 -11.24
CA VAL A 18 -2.75 31.45 -11.17
C VAL A 18 -3.01 30.91 -12.58
N GLY A 19 -2.25 29.91 -13.01
CA GLY A 19 -2.52 29.17 -14.25
C GLY A 19 -3.65 28.16 -14.08
N LEU A 20 -4.52 28.03 -15.07
CA LEU A 20 -5.52 26.97 -15.14
C LEU A 20 -5.45 26.33 -16.53
N LEU A 21 -4.93 25.11 -16.61
CA LEU A 21 -4.85 24.38 -17.87
C LEU A 21 -6.03 23.43 -18.01
N TYR A 22 -6.72 23.53 -19.15
CA TYR A 22 -7.80 22.63 -19.55
C TYR A 22 -7.82 22.46 -21.07
N ASP A 23 -7.96 21.22 -21.53
CA ASP A 23 -8.17 20.91 -22.94
C ASP A 23 -9.15 19.74 -23.11
N GLU A 24 -10.21 19.98 -23.89
CA GLU A 24 -11.27 18.99 -24.16
C GLU A 24 -10.71 17.76 -24.90
N ARG A 25 -9.59 17.88 -25.62
CA ARG A 25 -8.99 16.74 -26.34
C ARG A 25 -8.63 15.57 -25.43
N MET A 26 -8.26 15.84 -24.17
CA MET A 26 -8.01 14.80 -23.17
C MET A 26 -9.27 13.98 -22.81
N CYS A 27 -10.47 14.48 -23.13
CA CYS A 27 -11.73 13.76 -22.98
C CYS A 27 -11.94 12.70 -24.07
N ALA A 28 -11.08 12.63 -25.09
CA ALA A 28 -11.11 11.56 -26.10
C ALA A 28 -10.67 10.20 -25.52
N HIS A 29 -9.85 10.20 -24.45
CA HIS A 29 -9.65 9.01 -23.63
C HIS A 29 -10.89 8.78 -22.74
N ALA A 30 -11.68 7.78 -23.12
CA ALA A 30 -13.01 7.49 -22.61
C ALA A 30 -13.25 5.97 -22.60
N THR A 31 -14.19 5.52 -21.78
CA THR A 31 -14.47 4.09 -21.61
C THR A 31 -14.80 3.41 -22.94
N PRO A 32 -14.22 2.24 -23.23
CA PRO A 32 -14.59 1.46 -24.39
C PRO A 32 -16.06 1.05 -24.32
N ASP A 33 -16.74 1.06 -25.46
CA ASP A 33 -18.06 0.46 -25.66
C ASP A 33 -19.18 0.92 -24.70
N GLY A 34 -19.01 2.08 -24.04
CA GLY A 34 -19.99 2.64 -23.12
C GLY A 34 -20.04 1.99 -21.74
N GLU A 35 -19.03 1.19 -21.38
CA GLU A 35 -18.92 0.60 -20.04
C GLU A 35 -18.86 1.68 -18.96
N GLU A 36 -19.53 1.42 -17.82
CA GLU A 36 -19.39 2.26 -16.64
C GLU A 36 -18.00 2.06 -16.02
N HIS A 37 -17.25 3.14 -15.90
CA HIS A 37 -15.93 3.12 -15.27
C HIS A 37 -15.72 4.41 -14.47
N PRO A 38 -15.12 4.33 -13.26
CA PRO A 38 -14.89 5.49 -12.42
C PRO A 38 -13.99 6.53 -13.09
N GLU A 39 -12.94 6.07 -13.79
CA GLU A 39 -12.09 6.94 -14.61
C GLU A 39 -12.76 7.20 -15.97
N ASN A 40 -13.36 8.39 -16.14
CA ASN A 40 -14.06 8.78 -17.36
C ASN A 40 -13.98 10.30 -17.63
N PRO A 41 -14.33 10.77 -18.84
CA PRO A 41 -14.22 12.18 -19.23
C PRO A 41 -15.02 13.16 -18.39
N GLU A 42 -16.12 12.74 -17.77
CA GLU A 42 -16.95 13.66 -16.98
C GLU A 42 -16.23 14.18 -15.74
N ARG A 43 -15.16 13.51 -15.28
CA ARG A 43 -14.29 14.00 -14.22
C ARG A 43 -13.73 15.39 -14.54
N LEU A 44 -13.14 15.57 -15.73
CA LEU A 44 -12.60 16.86 -16.18
C LEU A 44 -13.71 17.88 -16.44
N ARG A 45 -14.78 17.45 -17.12
CA ARG A 45 -15.89 18.35 -17.48
C ARG A 45 -16.64 18.86 -16.26
N ALA A 46 -16.84 18.04 -15.23
CA ALA A 46 -17.50 18.44 -13.99
C ALA A 46 -16.69 19.54 -13.26
N ILE A 47 -15.38 19.37 -13.15
CA ILE A 47 -14.48 20.39 -12.60
C ILE A 47 -14.57 21.67 -13.43
N TRP A 48 -14.38 21.57 -14.75
CA TRP A 48 -14.38 22.73 -15.64
C TRP A 48 -15.71 23.50 -15.57
N ARG A 49 -16.85 22.80 -15.59
CA ARG A 49 -18.19 23.41 -15.40
C ARG A 49 -18.30 24.15 -14.08
N LYS A 50 -17.86 23.52 -12.97
CA LYS A 50 -17.87 24.15 -11.64
C LYS A 50 -17.00 25.41 -11.58
N LEU A 51 -15.76 25.35 -12.08
CA LEU A 51 -14.85 26.49 -12.06
C LEU A 51 -15.35 27.66 -12.93
N ASN A 52 -16.03 27.40 -14.04
CA ASN A 52 -16.67 28.44 -14.85
C ASN A 52 -17.90 29.04 -14.16
N ALA A 53 -18.79 28.19 -13.65
CA ALA A 53 -20.01 28.62 -12.98
C ALA A 53 -19.73 29.51 -11.76
N GLU A 54 -18.65 29.24 -11.03
CA GLU A 54 -18.22 30.00 -9.86
C GLU A 54 -17.27 31.19 -10.21
N GLY A 55 -17.03 31.45 -11.49
CA GLY A 55 -16.18 32.56 -11.94
C GLY A 55 -14.69 32.42 -11.58
N VAL A 56 -14.22 31.21 -11.29
CA VAL A 56 -12.79 30.94 -11.01
C VAL A 56 -11.98 30.97 -12.29
N ALA A 57 -12.47 30.34 -13.36
CA ALA A 57 -11.73 30.25 -14.62
C ALA A 57 -11.41 31.63 -15.22
N SER A 58 -12.30 32.61 -15.09
CA SER A 58 -12.10 33.99 -15.57
C SER A 58 -11.08 34.79 -14.75
N ARG A 59 -10.74 34.32 -13.54
CA ARG A 59 -9.72 34.92 -12.67
C ARG A 59 -8.34 34.30 -12.86
N CYS A 60 -8.26 33.16 -13.55
CA CYS A 60 -7.02 32.46 -13.86
C CYS A 60 -6.48 32.85 -15.24
N VAL A 61 -5.19 32.61 -15.46
CA VAL A 61 -4.60 32.56 -16.80
C VAL A 61 -4.93 31.18 -17.38
N VAL A 62 -5.91 31.11 -18.28
CA VAL A 62 -6.33 29.85 -18.90
C VAL A 62 -5.33 29.42 -19.98
N LEU A 63 -4.80 28.20 -19.88
CA LEU A 63 -3.86 27.61 -20.84
C LEU A 63 -4.50 26.42 -21.58
N LYS A 64 -4.01 26.17 -22.80
CA LYS A 64 -4.34 24.99 -23.60
C LYS A 64 -3.26 23.91 -23.47
N ALA A 65 -3.64 22.66 -23.71
CA ALA A 65 -2.70 21.55 -23.61
C ALA A 65 -1.66 21.60 -24.72
N LYS A 66 -0.44 21.17 -24.38
CA LYS A 66 0.69 21.02 -25.28
C LYS A 66 1.14 19.57 -25.23
N GLU A 67 1.58 19.04 -26.37
CA GLU A 67 2.15 17.70 -26.44
C GLU A 67 3.54 17.68 -25.80
N ALA A 68 3.82 16.67 -24.97
CA ALA A 68 5.18 16.40 -24.51
C ALA A 68 6.05 15.87 -25.66
N GLU A 69 7.26 16.40 -25.78
CA GLU A 69 8.28 15.80 -26.65
C GLU A 69 8.74 14.45 -26.08
N ASP A 70 8.96 13.46 -26.94
CA ASP A 70 9.34 12.09 -26.54
C ASP A 70 10.58 12.04 -25.65
N LYS A 71 11.56 12.93 -25.87
CA LYS A 71 12.78 12.99 -25.06
C LYS A 71 12.50 13.31 -23.59
N TYR A 72 11.47 14.10 -23.29
CA TYR A 72 11.10 14.41 -21.91
C TYR A 72 10.37 13.23 -21.26
N ILE A 73 9.52 12.53 -22.02
CA ILE A 73 8.86 11.31 -21.54
C ILE A 73 9.90 10.21 -21.28
N ALA A 74 10.91 10.10 -22.15
CA ALA A 74 12.03 9.16 -22.05
C ALA A 74 12.97 9.41 -20.86
N SER A 75 12.81 10.53 -20.14
CA SER A 75 13.55 10.77 -18.90
C SER A 75 13.11 9.86 -17.75
N VAL A 76 11.91 9.26 -17.83
CA VAL A 76 11.35 8.39 -16.79
C VAL A 76 10.72 7.10 -17.32
N HIS A 77 10.38 7.05 -18.61
CA HIS A 77 9.80 5.86 -19.26
C HIS A 77 10.77 5.25 -20.26
N SER A 78 10.70 3.94 -20.43
CA SER A 78 11.45 3.27 -21.49
C SER A 78 10.92 3.61 -22.88
N ASN A 79 11.81 3.50 -23.87
CA ASN A 79 11.43 3.66 -25.27
C ASN A 79 10.36 2.66 -25.73
N ASN A 80 10.32 1.46 -25.14
CA ASN A 80 9.33 0.44 -25.50
C ASN A 80 7.94 0.84 -25.00
N HIS A 81 7.86 1.31 -23.75
CA HIS A 81 6.62 1.82 -23.17
C HIS A 81 6.09 3.03 -23.95
N ILE A 82 6.96 4.02 -24.21
CA ILE A 82 6.62 5.21 -25.01
C ILE A 82 6.07 4.83 -26.38
N LYS A 83 6.79 3.94 -27.08
CA LYS A 83 6.36 3.47 -28.40
C LYS A 83 4.99 2.81 -28.35
N LEU A 84 4.76 1.92 -27.38
CA LEU A 84 3.47 1.26 -27.23
C LEU A 84 2.36 2.28 -26.94
N MET A 85 2.53 3.16 -25.96
CA MET A 85 1.53 4.16 -25.58
C MET A 85 1.22 5.14 -26.71
N LYS A 86 2.21 5.51 -27.54
CA LYS A 86 2.00 6.37 -28.72
C LYS A 86 1.33 5.64 -29.89
N GLU A 87 1.56 4.34 -30.05
CA GLU A 87 0.98 3.56 -31.14
C GLU A 87 -0.38 2.91 -30.77
N ILE A 88 -0.75 2.80 -29.49
CA ILE A 88 -1.93 2.00 -29.05
C ILE A 88 -3.24 2.48 -29.66
N SER A 89 -3.36 3.77 -29.98
CA SER A 89 -4.53 4.34 -30.65
C SER A 89 -4.54 4.14 -32.18
N SER A 90 -3.46 3.64 -32.79
CA SER A 90 -3.38 3.42 -34.24
C SER A 90 -4.27 2.27 -34.74
N LYS A 91 -4.52 2.23 -36.06
CA LYS A 91 -5.30 1.15 -36.72
C LYS A 91 -4.69 -0.24 -36.52
N LYS A 92 -3.36 -0.32 -36.37
CA LYS A 92 -2.63 -1.57 -36.12
C LYS A 92 -3.13 -2.30 -34.87
N TYR A 93 -3.56 -1.56 -33.85
CA TYR A 93 -3.98 -2.12 -32.58
C TYR A 93 -5.51 -2.20 -32.43
N ASP A 94 -6.32 -1.73 -33.39
CA ASP A 94 -7.79 -1.65 -33.27
C ASP A 94 -8.43 -2.92 -32.68
N SER A 95 -8.09 -4.09 -33.22
CA SER A 95 -8.64 -5.39 -32.78
C SER A 95 -7.95 -6.02 -31.57
N SER A 96 -6.82 -5.46 -31.12
CA SER A 96 -6.01 -6.02 -30.03
C SER A 96 -5.92 -5.11 -28.79
N ARG A 97 -6.40 -3.86 -28.83
CA ARG A 97 -6.37 -2.92 -27.70
C ARG A 97 -6.89 -3.54 -26.41
N ASN A 98 -8.08 -4.13 -26.43
CA ASN A 98 -8.69 -4.73 -25.24
C ASN A 98 -7.89 -5.96 -24.75
N LYS A 99 -7.22 -6.69 -25.64
CA LYS A 99 -6.33 -7.81 -25.26
C LYS A 99 -5.04 -7.30 -24.63
N ILE A 100 -4.52 -6.15 -25.08
CA ILE A 100 -3.34 -5.50 -24.51
C ILE A 100 -3.67 -4.91 -23.15
N ALA A 101 -4.79 -4.17 -23.02
CA ALA A 101 -5.27 -3.60 -21.78
C ALA A 101 -5.37 -4.64 -20.65
N ARG A 102 -5.93 -5.83 -20.94
CA ARG A 102 -6.03 -6.95 -19.98
C ARG A 102 -4.70 -7.51 -19.46
N LYS A 103 -3.56 -7.14 -20.05
CA LYS A 103 -2.24 -7.53 -19.54
C LYS A 103 -1.74 -6.58 -18.47
N TYR A 104 -2.33 -5.40 -18.37
CA TYR A 104 -1.98 -4.35 -17.42
C TYR A 104 -2.98 -4.34 -16.27
N ASN A 105 -2.54 -3.85 -15.11
CA ASN A 105 -3.37 -3.76 -13.92
C ASN A 105 -4.22 -2.48 -13.95
N SER A 106 -5.54 -2.64 -14.06
CA SER A 106 -6.51 -1.54 -13.99
C SER A 106 -6.29 -0.47 -15.10
N ILE A 107 -6.31 -0.90 -16.36
CA ILE A 107 -6.10 -0.05 -17.54
C ILE A 107 -7.15 -0.33 -18.61
N TYR A 108 -7.55 0.71 -19.33
CA TYR A 108 -8.28 0.62 -20.59
C TYR A 108 -7.62 1.47 -21.68
N PHE A 109 -7.88 1.13 -22.94
CA PHE A 109 -7.36 1.88 -24.10
C PHE A 109 -8.44 2.15 -25.13
N ASN A 110 -8.35 3.29 -25.80
CA ASN A 110 -9.19 3.63 -26.93
C ASN A 110 -8.43 4.45 -27.99
N LYS A 111 -9.13 4.99 -28.99
CA LYS A 111 -8.54 5.80 -30.07
C LYS A 111 -8.03 7.18 -29.62
N GLY A 112 -8.46 7.68 -28.46
CA GLY A 112 -7.98 8.94 -27.87
C GLY A 112 -6.89 8.78 -26.81
N SER A 113 -6.57 7.55 -26.39
CA SER A 113 -5.57 7.28 -25.34
C SER A 113 -4.20 7.88 -25.63
N SER A 114 -3.65 7.66 -26.83
CA SER A 114 -2.29 8.12 -27.17
C SER A 114 -2.18 9.65 -27.15
N GLU A 115 -3.13 10.35 -27.78
CA GLU A 115 -3.14 11.81 -27.80
C GLU A 115 -3.33 12.37 -26.38
N SER A 116 -4.30 11.83 -25.63
CA SER A 116 -4.60 12.30 -24.27
C SER A 116 -3.41 12.13 -23.33
N ALA A 117 -2.68 11.01 -23.40
CA ALA A 117 -1.50 10.78 -22.56
C ALA A 117 -0.36 11.77 -22.83
N VAL A 118 -0.07 12.05 -24.10
CA VAL A 118 1.00 13.01 -24.47
C VAL A 118 0.59 14.44 -24.13
N LEU A 119 -0.69 14.79 -24.28
CA LEU A 119 -1.23 16.08 -23.85
C LEU A 119 -1.20 16.23 -22.33
N ALA A 120 -1.54 15.19 -21.56
CA ALA A 120 -1.50 15.22 -20.10
C ALA A 120 -0.08 15.51 -19.59
N ALA A 121 0.92 14.75 -20.06
CA ALA A 121 2.31 14.95 -19.67
C ALA A 121 2.82 16.34 -20.08
N GLY A 122 2.59 16.76 -21.33
CA GLY A 122 3.07 18.06 -21.82
C GLY A 122 2.39 19.25 -21.15
N SER A 123 1.15 19.08 -20.71
CA SER A 123 0.42 20.09 -19.94
C SER A 123 1.04 20.34 -18.57
N VAL A 124 1.43 19.28 -17.85
CA VAL A 124 2.08 19.42 -16.54
C VAL A 124 3.47 20.04 -16.70
N ILE A 125 4.24 19.65 -17.73
CA ILE A 125 5.50 20.30 -18.08
C ILE A 125 5.31 21.81 -18.28
N GLU A 126 4.37 22.21 -19.13
CA GLU A 126 4.15 23.61 -19.51
C GLU A 126 3.81 24.49 -18.29
N VAL A 127 2.91 24.05 -17.42
CA VAL A 127 2.57 24.84 -16.23
C VAL A 127 3.69 24.84 -15.19
N ALA A 128 4.44 23.74 -15.06
CA ALA A 128 5.56 23.65 -14.13
C ALA A 128 6.72 24.56 -14.55
N GLU A 129 7.03 24.60 -15.86
CA GLU A 129 7.99 25.52 -16.44
C GLU A 129 7.62 26.98 -16.16
N LYS A 130 6.36 27.35 -16.40
CA LYS A 130 5.88 28.74 -16.19
C LYS A 130 5.89 29.16 -14.73
N VAL A 131 5.60 28.25 -13.80
CA VAL A 131 5.70 28.52 -12.36
C VAL A 131 7.17 28.62 -11.93
N ALA A 132 8.04 27.73 -12.42
CA ALA A 132 9.47 27.78 -12.15
C ALA A 132 10.12 29.07 -12.67
N ALA A 133 9.74 29.52 -13.87
CA ALA A 133 10.18 30.77 -14.49
C ALA A 133 9.60 32.04 -13.84
N GLY A 134 8.63 31.91 -12.92
CA GLY A 134 7.95 33.04 -12.28
C GLY A 134 6.97 33.79 -13.19
N GLU A 135 6.60 33.23 -14.34
CA GLU A 135 5.52 33.76 -15.18
C GLU A 135 4.16 33.62 -14.51
N LEU A 136 3.98 32.51 -13.77
CA LEU A 136 2.83 32.19 -12.94
C LEU A 136 3.29 32.05 -11.49
N CYS A 137 2.42 32.40 -10.53
CA CYS A 137 2.70 32.17 -9.11
C CYS A 137 2.49 30.69 -8.75
N SER A 138 1.43 30.10 -9.29
CA SER A 138 1.01 28.72 -9.08
C SER A 138 0.13 28.28 -10.25
N ALA A 139 -0.16 26.98 -10.36
CA ALA A 139 -1.01 26.48 -11.44
C ALA A 139 -1.80 25.23 -11.05
N ILE A 140 -2.92 25.02 -11.76
CA ILE A 140 -3.71 23.78 -11.75
C ILE A 140 -3.75 23.25 -13.18
N ALA A 141 -3.25 22.02 -13.38
CA ALA A 141 -3.36 21.26 -14.61
C ALA A 141 -4.48 20.24 -14.49
N LEU A 142 -5.62 20.52 -15.13
CA LEU A 142 -6.73 19.59 -15.24
C LEU A 142 -6.43 18.61 -16.38
N VAL A 143 -5.71 17.54 -16.07
CA VAL A 143 -5.21 16.55 -17.03
C VAL A 143 -5.89 15.20 -16.87
N ARG A 144 -6.02 14.47 -17.99
CA ARG A 144 -6.37 13.05 -18.05
C ARG A 144 -5.68 12.41 -19.26
N PRO A 145 -5.19 11.17 -19.19
CA PRO A 145 -5.19 10.25 -18.04
C PRO A 145 -4.34 10.75 -16.85
N PRO A 146 -4.56 10.21 -15.63
CA PRO A 146 -3.67 10.44 -14.47
C PRO A 146 -2.27 9.85 -14.73
N GLY A 147 -1.34 10.03 -13.79
CA GLY A 147 0.06 9.64 -13.97
C GLY A 147 0.75 8.93 -12.80
N HIS A 148 0.39 9.15 -11.55
CA HIS A 148 1.26 8.78 -10.41
C HIS A 148 1.56 7.27 -10.24
N HIS A 149 0.76 6.40 -10.84
CA HIS A 149 0.97 4.94 -10.85
C HIS A 149 1.83 4.43 -12.02
N ALA A 150 1.96 5.19 -13.10
CA ALA A 150 2.69 4.71 -14.28
C ALA A 150 4.18 4.53 -13.94
N GLU A 151 4.68 3.31 -14.15
CA GLU A 151 6.07 2.94 -13.88
C GLU A 151 6.94 3.10 -15.14
N HIS A 152 8.24 2.84 -15.01
CA HIS A 152 9.21 2.97 -16.10
C HIS A 152 8.83 2.20 -17.38
N ASP A 153 8.22 1.02 -17.23
CA ASP A 153 7.89 0.11 -18.33
C ASP A 153 6.42 -0.34 -18.33
N GLU A 154 5.58 0.23 -17.47
CA GLU A 154 4.24 -0.28 -17.20
C GLU A 154 3.20 0.83 -17.02
N ALA A 155 2.09 0.72 -17.76
CA ALA A 155 0.87 1.46 -17.48
C ALA A 155 0.06 0.70 -16.43
N MET A 156 -0.42 1.37 -15.40
CA MET A 156 -1.27 0.77 -14.36
C MET A 156 -2.09 1.84 -13.64
N GLY A 157 -3.18 1.45 -12.97
CA GLY A 157 -3.96 2.36 -12.14
C GLY A 157 -4.50 3.55 -12.93
N PHE A 158 -5.01 3.30 -14.13
CA PHE A 158 -5.46 4.30 -15.11
C PHE A 158 -4.37 5.24 -15.66
N CYS A 159 -3.11 5.09 -15.23
CA CYS A 159 -2.01 5.96 -15.61
C CYS A 159 -1.26 5.40 -16.82
N LEU A 160 -1.06 6.24 -17.85
CA LEU A 160 -0.32 5.84 -19.07
C LEU A 160 1.11 6.37 -19.07
N PHE A 161 1.30 7.62 -18.66
CA PHE A 161 2.60 8.23 -18.39
C PHE A 161 2.56 8.93 -17.04
N ASN A 162 3.67 8.90 -16.32
CA ASN A 162 3.80 9.63 -15.06
C ASN A 162 4.01 11.13 -15.29
N ASN A 163 2.90 11.87 -15.33
CA ASN A 163 2.87 13.30 -15.67
C ASN A 163 3.74 14.15 -14.74
N VAL A 164 3.65 13.91 -13.42
CA VAL A 164 4.40 14.68 -12.40
C VAL A 164 5.89 14.34 -12.45
N ALA A 165 6.26 13.07 -12.61
CA ALA A 165 7.65 12.67 -12.68
C ALA A 165 8.36 13.17 -13.95
N VAL A 166 7.66 13.18 -15.10
CA VAL A 166 8.17 13.79 -16.33
C VAL A 166 8.45 15.29 -16.12
N ALA A 167 7.52 16.02 -15.49
CA ALA A 167 7.70 17.44 -15.23
C ALA A 167 8.84 17.73 -14.22
N ALA A 168 8.97 16.91 -13.18
CA ALA A 168 10.07 17.03 -12.21
C ALA A 168 11.44 16.82 -12.87
N ASN A 169 11.61 15.75 -13.66
CA ASN A 169 12.86 15.50 -14.38
C ASN A 169 13.16 16.57 -15.43
N TYR A 170 12.15 17.07 -16.14
CA TYR A 170 12.30 18.19 -17.06
C TYR A 170 12.87 19.44 -16.37
N LEU A 171 12.31 19.83 -15.22
CA LEU A 171 12.80 21.00 -14.47
C LEU A 171 14.24 20.82 -13.97
N LEU A 172 14.58 19.62 -13.48
CA LEU A 172 15.90 19.34 -12.91
C LEU A 172 17.00 19.22 -13.96
N ASN A 173 16.70 18.58 -15.09
CA ASN A 173 17.73 18.14 -16.03
C ASN A 173 17.71 18.91 -17.37
N ASP A 174 16.53 19.27 -17.88
CA ASP A 174 16.39 19.97 -19.16
C ASP A 174 16.33 21.50 -18.99
N ARG A 175 15.89 22.00 -17.83
CA ARG A 175 15.77 23.44 -17.50
C ARG A 175 16.55 23.89 -16.27
N PRO A 176 17.84 23.53 -16.12
CA PRO A 176 18.65 23.98 -14.99
C PRO A 176 18.80 25.51 -14.93
N ASP A 177 18.56 26.23 -16.05
CA ASP A 177 18.53 27.69 -16.13
C ASP A 177 17.44 28.33 -15.26
N LEU A 178 16.36 27.59 -14.96
CA LEU A 178 15.28 28.05 -14.07
C LEU A 178 15.64 27.97 -12.59
N GLY A 179 16.80 27.39 -12.25
CA GLY A 179 17.35 27.37 -10.90
C GLY A 179 16.62 26.44 -9.92
N ILE A 180 15.78 25.52 -10.41
CA ILE A 180 15.12 24.49 -9.60
C ILE A 180 16.12 23.36 -9.33
N LYS A 181 16.40 23.09 -8.06
CA LYS A 181 17.36 22.05 -7.62
C LYS A 181 16.75 21.04 -6.66
N LYS A 182 15.74 21.46 -5.89
CA LYS A 182 15.02 20.65 -4.91
C LYS A 182 13.52 20.70 -5.21
N ILE A 183 12.92 19.55 -5.48
CA ILE A 183 11.48 19.43 -5.76
C ILE A 183 10.84 18.63 -4.64
N LEU A 184 9.78 19.17 -4.05
CA LEU A 184 8.91 18.40 -3.17
C LEU A 184 7.70 17.95 -3.98
N ILE A 185 7.51 16.63 -4.09
CA ILE A 185 6.29 16.04 -4.63
C ILE A 185 5.39 15.66 -3.46
N VAL A 186 4.20 16.25 -3.39
CA VAL A 186 3.16 15.90 -2.40
C VAL A 186 2.07 15.13 -3.11
N ASP A 187 1.95 13.85 -2.81
CA ASP A 187 0.88 12.99 -3.28
C ASP A 187 -0.16 12.80 -2.18
N TRP A 188 -1.33 13.39 -2.40
CA TRP A 188 -2.48 13.28 -1.49
C TRP A 188 -3.62 12.46 -2.09
N ASP A 189 -3.40 11.85 -3.27
CA ASP A 189 -4.32 10.86 -3.82
C ASP A 189 -4.49 9.73 -2.79
N VAL A 190 -5.67 9.13 -2.73
CA VAL A 190 -5.92 8.07 -1.73
C VAL A 190 -5.09 6.83 -2.02
N HIS A 191 -4.59 6.65 -3.24
CA HIS A 191 -3.74 5.54 -3.62
C HIS A 191 -2.26 5.95 -3.54
N HIS A 192 -1.40 4.98 -3.24
CA HIS A 192 0.04 5.19 -3.26
C HIS A 192 0.53 5.42 -4.69
N GLY A 193 1.21 6.54 -4.95
CA GLY A 193 1.89 6.82 -6.22
C GLY A 193 3.17 6.00 -6.41
N ASN A 194 3.04 4.67 -6.49
CA ASN A 194 4.14 3.69 -6.63
C ASN A 194 5.09 4.02 -7.79
N GLY A 195 4.55 4.44 -8.95
CA GLY A 195 5.37 4.82 -10.11
C GLY A 195 6.25 6.03 -9.80
N THR A 196 5.69 7.04 -9.13
CA THR A 196 6.43 8.25 -8.73
C THR A 196 7.51 7.93 -7.69
N GLN A 197 7.18 7.10 -6.68
CA GLN A 197 8.15 6.60 -5.70
C GLN A 197 9.33 5.91 -6.38
N LYS A 198 9.07 4.94 -7.28
CA LYS A 198 10.10 4.15 -7.96
C LYS A 198 11.02 5.03 -8.82
N MET A 199 10.48 6.07 -9.47
CA MET A 199 11.25 6.98 -10.32
C MET A 199 12.27 7.84 -9.57
N PHE A 200 12.00 8.17 -8.30
CA PHE A 200 12.85 9.06 -7.50
C PHE A 200 13.48 8.39 -6.28
N TYR A 201 13.34 7.06 -6.15
CA TYR A 201 13.71 6.32 -4.93
C TYR A 201 15.16 6.51 -4.48
N ASN A 202 16.07 6.79 -5.42
CA ASN A 202 17.49 7.02 -5.17
C ASN A 202 17.93 8.50 -5.38
N ASP A 203 17.01 9.42 -5.70
CA ASP A 203 17.34 10.82 -6.06
C ASP A 203 17.05 11.79 -4.91
N PRO A 204 18.08 12.30 -4.19
CA PRO A 204 17.88 13.25 -3.09
C PRO A 204 17.44 14.65 -3.53
N ARG A 205 17.41 14.94 -4.84
CA ARG A 205 16.88 16.22 -5.36
C ARG A 205 15.36 16.25 -5.30
N VAL A 206 14.71 15.10 -5.16
CA VAL A 206 13.25 14.97 -5.10
C VAL A 206 12.85 14.35 -3.78
N LEU A 207 12.12 15.10 -2.96
CA LEU A 207 11.45 14.57 -1.78
C LEU A 207 10.03 14.13 -2.19
N PHE A 208 9.76 12.83 -2.17
CA PHE A 208 8.42 12.29 -2.40
C PHE A 208 7.72 12.05 -1.06
N PHE A 209 6.56 12.68 -0.88
CA PHE A 209 5.68 12.44 0.26
C PHE A 209 4.34 11.93 -0.26
N SER A 210 3.94 10.73 0.13
CA SER A 210 2.63 10.17 -0.19
C SER A 210 1.88 9.81 1.08
N VAL A 211 0.64 10.28 1.17
CA VAL A 211 -0.34 9.82 2.15
C VAL A 211 -1.41 9.03 1.42
N HIS A 212 -1.70 7.82 1.84
CA HIS A 212 -2.57 6.92 1.09
C HIS A 212 -3.25 5.91 2.00
N ARG A 213 -4.41 5.41 1.57
CA ARG A 213 -5.04 4.24 2.18
C ARG A 213 -4.21 3.01 1.86
N PHE A 214 -3.87 2.24 2.90
CA PHE A 214 -3.02 1.08 2.75
C PHE A 214 -3.73 -0.20 3.20
N ASP A 215 -4.59 -0.12 4.22
CA ASP A 215 -5.28 -1.27 4.82
C ASP A 215 -4.30 -2.44 5.05
N TYR A 216 -3.11 -2.12 5.56
CA TYR A 216 -2.02 -3.06 5.80
C TYR A 216 -1.56 -3.85 4.56
N GLY A 217 -1.62 -3.22 3.39
CA GLY A 217 -1.20 -3.78 2.10
C GLY A 217 -2.33 -4.47 1.32
N SER A 218 -3.58 -4.38 1.79
CA SER A 218 -4.73 -4.94 1.08
C SER A 218 -5.45 -3.96 0.16
N PHE A 219 -5.26 -2.65 0.36
CA PHE A 219 -5.82 -1.63 -0.53
C PHE A 219 -4.94 -1.43 -1.76
N TYR A 220 -5.55 -1.17 -2.92
CA TYR A 220 -4.84 -0.97 -4.19
C TYR A 220 -3.75 0.11 -4.06
N PRO A 221 -2.53 -0.10 -4.61
CA PRO A 221 -2.10 -1.18 -5.51
C PRO A 221 -1.74 -2.51 -4.81
N ALA A 222 -1.92 -2.61 -3.50
CA ALA A 222 -1.61 -3.80 -2.69
C ALA A 222 -0.13 -4.23 -2.75
N GLU A 223 0.77 -3.25 -2.91
CA GLU A 223 2.22 -3.45 -2.90
C GLU A 223 2.81 -3.18 -1.51
N GLY A 224 3.75 -4.03 -1.08
CA GLY A 224 4.36 -3.90 0.25
C GLY A 224 5.25 -2.65 0.40
N ASP A 225 5.73 -2.10 -0.71
CA ASP A 225 6.61 -0.93 -0.76
C ASP A 225 5.88 0.41 -0.53
N ALA A 226 4.55 0.38 -0.38
CA ALA A 226 3.76 1.51 0.12
C ALA A 226 3.85 1.69 1.66
N SER A 227 4.49 0.75 2.39
CA SER A 227 4.67 0.88 3.84
C SER A 227 5.62 2.04 4.21
N HIS A 228 5.45 2.58 5.43
CA HIS A 228 6.29 3.63 6.02
C HIS A 228 7.78 3.25 6.15
N CYS A 229 8.11 1.95 6.07
CA CYS A 229 9.49 1.47 6.14
C CYS A 229 10.30 1.71 4.85
N PHE A 230 9.65 2.09 3.75
CA PHE A 230 10.29 2.32 2.46
C PHE A 230 10.65 3.80 2.35
N ILE A 231 11.88 4.13 2.76
CA ILE A 231 12.33 5.52 2.89
C ILE A 231 13.28 5.98 1.79
N GLY A 232 13.42 5.21 0.71
CA GLY A 232 14.42 5.46 -0.34
C GLY A 232 15.73 4.72 -0.06
N GLU A 233 16.58 4.66 -1.08
CA GLU A 233 17.85 3.94 -1.03
C GLU A 233 19.01 4.81 -1.52
N GLU A 234 20.23 4.35 -1.28
CA GLU A 234 21.45 5.02 -1.69
C GLU A 234 21.47 6.50 -1.27
N ALA A 235 21.67 7.43 -2.22
CA ALA A 235 21.66 8.86 -1.98
C ALA A 235 20.25 9.38 -1.66
N GLY A 236 19.19 8.72 -2.13
CA GLY A 236 17.79 9.06 -1.89
C GLY A 236 17.23 8.57 -0.54
N LYS A 237 18.03 7.89 0.28
CA LYS A 237 17.58 7.44 1.60
C LYS A 237 17.14 8.61 2.48
N GLY A 238 15.90 8.55 2.95
CA GLY A 238 15.19 9.60 3.68
C GLY A 238 14.31 10.50 2.81
N TYR A 239 14.45 10.46 1.49
CA TYR A 239 13.72 11.33 0.55
C TYR A 239 12.45 10.69 -0.03
N ASN A 240 12.09 9.49 0.44
CA ASN A 240 10.78 8.89 0.22
C ASN A 240 10.03 8.79 1.56
N ILE A 241 8.80 9.30 1.63
CA ILE A 241 8.01 9.32 2.85
C ILE A 241 6.61 8.79 2.53
N ASN A 242 6.33 7.59 3.01
CA ASN A 242 5.00 6.98 2.93
C ASN A 242 4.26 7.13 4.26
N VAL A 243 3.00 7.59 4.21
CA VAL A 243 2.08 7.67 5.35
C VAL A 243 0.89 6.75 5.06
N PRO A 244 1.01 5.44 5.39
CA PRO A 244 0.01 4.43 5.04
C PRO A 244 -1.12 4.38 6.07
N TRP A 245 -2.32 4.82 5.71
CA TRP A 245 -3.50 4.70 6.57
C TRP A 245 -3.91 3.24 6.77
N GLU A 246 -4.17 2.92 8.03
CA GLU A 246 -4.61 1.57 8.45
C GLU A 246 -6.03 1.22 8.00
N HIS A 247 -6.84 2.23 7.65
CA HIS A 247 -8.22 2.07 7.22
C HIS A 247 -8.69 3.27 6.40
N GLY A 248 -9.79 3.10 5.66
CA GLY A 248 -10.59 4.23 5.15
C GLY A 248 -11.18 5.08 6.29
N LYS A 249 -11.91 6.15 5.98
CA LYS A 249 -12.53 7.12 6.93
C LYS A 249 -11.61 8.17 7.54
N CYS A 250 -10.30 8.12 7.30
CA CYS A 250 -9.41 9.24 7.63
C CYS A 250 -9.92 10.52 6.94
N GLY A 251 -10.06 11.61 7.71
CA GLY A 251 -10.62 12.88 7.25
C GLY A 251 -9.69 14.06 7.54
N ASP A 252 -10.25 15.27 7.53
CA ASP A 252 -9.48 16.53 7.62
C ASP A 252 -8.46 16.54 8.76
N ALA A 253 -8.85 16.12 9.97
CA ALA A 253 -7.97 16.11 11.14
C ALA A 253 -6.77 15.16 10.98
N ASP A 254 -6.97 14.02 10.32
CA ASP A 254 -5.94 13.00 10.15
C ASP A 254 -4.88 13.45 9.15
N TYR A 255 -5.32 14.02 8.02
CA TYR A 255 -4.43 14.58 7.01
C TYR A 255 -3.69 15.81 7.55
N VAL A 256 -4.38 16.70 8.27
CA VAL A 256 -3.73 17.85 8.92
C VAL A 256 -2.66 17.39 9.92
N ALA A 257 -2.93 16.33 10.69
CA ALA A 257 -1.94 15.78 11.62
C ALA A 257 -0.69 15.24 10.90
N ALA A 258 -0.85 14.54 9.77
CA ALA A 258 0.29 14.12 8.95
C ALA A 258 1.07 15.32 8.38
N TRP A 259 0.39 16.39 7.98
CA TRP A 259 1.04 17.62 7.55
C TRP A 259 1.89 18.20 8.69
N ASP A 260 1.24 18.49 9.83
CA ASP A 260 1.84 19.25 10.91
C ASP A 260 2.97 18.49 11.62
N HIS A 261 2.89 17.16 11.66
CA HIS A 261 3.83 16.32 12.41
C HIS A 261 4.82 15.52 11.56
N ILE A 262 4.69 15.54 10.23
CA ILE A 262 5.64 14.88 9.32
C ILE A 262 6.04 15.82 8.20
N LEU A 263 5.10 16.18 7.31
CA LEU A 263 5.42 16.87 6.06
C LEU A 263 6.02 18.25 6.29
N LEU A 264 5.36 19.12 7.06
CA LEU A 264 5.80 20.51 7.21
C LEU A 264 7.17 20.63 7.88
N PRO A 265 7.49 19.90 8.98
CA PRO A 265 8.84 19.90 9.54
C PRO A 265 9.92 19.44 8.56
N VAL A 266 9.63 18.40 7.76
CA VAL A 266 10.58 17.91 6.75
C VAL A 266 10.70 18.90 5.59
N ALA A 267 9.59 19.47 5.12
CA ALA A 267 9.59 20.46 4.04
C ALA A 267 10.36 21.73 4.43
N GLU A 268 10.30 22.14 5.70
CA GLU A 268 11.10 23.26 6.22
C GLU A 268 12.59 22.94 6.19
N ALA A 269 12.98 21.74 6.62
CA ALA A 269 14.37 21.30 6.57
C ALA A 269 14.88 21.06 5.14
N PHE A 270 14.03 20.54 4.26
CA PHE A 270 14.34 20.27 2.86
C PHE A 270 14.40 21.55 2.04
N ASP A 271 13.59 22.57 2.36
CA ASP A 271 13.53 23.88 1.69
C ASP A 271 13.37 23.75 0.15
N PRO A 272 12.23 23.24 -0.34
CA PRO A 272 12.03 22.98 -1.76
C PRO A 272 11.98 24.27 -2.59
N ASP A 273 12.49 24.21 -3.82
CA ASP A 273 12.39 25.30 -4.78
C ASP A 273 10.99 25.40 -5.39
N ILE A 274 10.34 24.26 -5.60
CA ILE A 274 8.98 24.14 -6.17
C ILE A 274 8.29 22.92 -5.55
N ILE A 275 6.97 23.00 -5.43
CA ILE A 275 6.12 21.90 -5.00
C ILE A 275 5.26 21.44 -6.17
N LEU A 276 5.31 20.15 -6.48
CA LEU A 276 4.39 19.50 -7.40
C LEU A 276 3.42 18.65 -6.58
N VAL A 277 2.12 18.87 -6.76
CA VAL A 277 1.08 18.12 -6.07
C VAL A 277 0.46 17.13 -7.03
N SER A 278 0.64 15.83 -6.76
CA SER A 278 -0.15 14.76 -7.36
C SER A 278 -1.55 14.86 -6.74
N ALA A 279 -2.42 15.63 -7.40
CA ALA A 279 -3.64 16.15 -6.84
C ALA A 279 -4.83 15.22 -7.12
N GLY A 280 -4.84 14.06 -6.47
CA GLY A 280 -5.99 13.16 -6.41
C GLY A 280 -7.06 13.63 -5.44
N PHE A 281 -8.33 13.45 -5.80
CA PHE A 281 -9.46 13.85 -4.94
C PHE A 281 -10.38 12.68 -4.56
N ASP A 282 -9.87 11.47 -4.60
CA ASP A 282 -10.55 10.23 -4.21
C ASP A 282 -10.45 9.93 -2.71
N ALA A 283 -9.64 10.67 -1.95
CA ALA A 283 -9.75 10.69 -0.49
C ALA A 283 -10.94 11.55 0.01
N ALA A 284 -11.64 12.23 -0.90
CA ALA A 284 -12.78 13.08 -0.58
C ALA A 284 -13.98 12.28 -0.07
N LEU A 285 -14.76 12.89 0.83
CA LEU A 285 -16.03 12.35 1.28
C LEU A 285 -16.95 12.01 0.09
N GLY A 286 -17.44 10.77 0.05
CA GLY A 286 -18.37 10.28 -0.97
C GLY A 286 -17.70 9.74 -2.23
N ASP A 287 -16.37 9.69 -2.31
CA ASP A 287 -15.68 8.99 -3.39
C ASP A 287 -15.99 7.47 -3.35
N PRO A 288 -16.29 6.82 -4.49
CA PRO A 288 -16.67 5.42 -4.52
C PRO A 288 -15.50 4.44 -4.28
N LEU A 289 -14.24 4.88 -4.42
CA LEU A 289 -13.06 4.00 -4.32
C LEU A 289 -12.27 4.24 -3.02
N GLY A 290 -12.00 5.50 -2.67
CA GLY A 290 -11.05 5.80 -1.60
C GLY A 290 -11.56 5.51 -0.18
N GLY A 291 -12.84 5.77 0.09
CA GLY A 291 -13.46 5.53 1.40
C GLY A 291 -12.96 6.43 2.54
N CYS A 292 -12.08 7.41 2.27
CA CYS A 292 -11.70 8.48 3.19
C CYS A 292 -12.79 9.58 3.27
N CYS A 293 -12.56 10.58 4.11
CA CYS A 293 -13.57 11.58 4.48
C CYS A 293 -13.03 13.01 4.45
N ILE A 294 -12.10 13.33 3.54
CA ILE A 294 -11.61 14.70 3.40
C ILE A 294 -12.72 15.58 2.83
N THR A 295 -12.95 16.74 3.43
CA THR A 295 -13.88 17.74 2.91
C THR A 295 -13.17 18.66 1.90
N PRO A 296 -13.90 19.36 1.02
CA PRO A 296 -13.30 20.42 0.20
C PRO A 296 -12.51 21.46 1.02
N ASN A 297 -12.98 21.74 2.24
CA ASN A 297 -12.29 22.63 3.17
C ASN A 297 -11.00 22.02 3.73
N GLY A 298 -10.97 20.70 3.92
CA GLY A 298 -9.77 19.95 4.26
C GLY A 298 -8.68 20.12 3.20
N TYR A 299 -8.98 19.85 1.93
CA TYR A 299 -8.04 20.06 0.83
C TYR A 299 -7.53 21.51 0.73
N ALA A 300 -8.44 22.49 0.90
CA ALA A 300 -8.06 23.89 0.95
C ALA A 300 -7.08 24.19 2.11
N LEU A 301 -7.29 23.60 3.29
CA LEU A 301 -6.39 23.75 4.44
C LEU A 301 -5.03 23.09 4.21
N LEU A 302 -5.00 21.87 3.66
CA LEU A 302 -3.74 21.18 3.31
C LEU A 302 -2.92 22.01 2.32
N LEU A 303 -3.56 22.54 1.28
CA LEU A 303 -2.90 23.40 0.30
C LEU A 303 -2.44 24.74 0.91
N THR A 304 -3.24 25.35 1.78
CA THR A 304 -2.89 26.60 2.46
C THR A 304 -1.62 26.45 3.29
N LYS A 305 -1.46 25.30 3.97
CA LYS A 305 -0.25 24.98 4.74
C LYS A 305 1.00 24.87 3.85
N LEU A 306 0.86 24.44 2.59
CA LEU A 306 1.96 24.35 1.63
C LEU A 306 2.35 25.71 1.02
N LEU A 307 1.45 26.70 0.97
CA LEU A 307 1.74 28.03 0.43
C LEU A 307 2.91 28.76 1.13
N GLY A 308 3.23 28.38 2.37
CA GLY A 308 4.36 28.93 3.13
C GLY A 308 5.74 28.51 2.61
N PHE A 309 5.81 27.52 1.70
CA PHE A 309 7.03 26.94 1.19
C PHE A 309 7.25 27.30 -0.28
N ALA A 310 8.47 27.12 -0.79
CA ALA A 310 8.81 27.33 -2.20
C ALA A 310 8.39 28.71 -2.78
N LYS A 311 8.23 29.73 -1.91
CA LYS A 311 7.68 31.06 -2.26
C LYS A 311 6.29 30.98 -2.92
N GLY A 312 5.50 29.96 -2.57
CA GLY A 312 4.18 29.70 -3.14
C GLY A 312 4.20 29.07 -4.53
N ARG A 313 5.37 28.67 -5.06
CA ARG A 313 5.50 27.96 -6.35
C ARG A 313 4.94 26.55 -6.22
N ILE A 314 3.64 26.41 -6.48
CA ILE A 314 2.90 25.16 -6.40
C ILE A 314 2.23 24.86 -7.75
N VAL A 315 2.37 23.64 -8.21
CA VAL A 315 1.69 23.11 -9.40
C VAL A 315 0.86 21.91 -8.97
N MET A 316 -0.45 21.96 -9.18
CA MET A 316 -1.34 20.82 -8.95
C MET A 316 -1.60 20.11 -10.28
N ALA A 317 -1.28 18.83 -10.38
CA ALA A 317 -1.62 17.98 -11.52
C ALA A 317 -2.72 17.01 -11.11
N LEU A 318 -3.85 17.00 -11.83
CA LEU A 318 -4.97 16.14 -11.47
C LEU A 318 -4.61 14.65 -11.60
N GLU A 319 -4.87 13.88 -10.55
CA GLU A 319 -4.72 12.41 -10.51
C GLU A 319 -6.11 11.73 -10.44
N GLY A 320 -6.42 11.02 -9.34
CA GLY A 320 -7.70 10.34 -9.08
C GLY A 320 -8.84 11.25 -8.59
N GLY A 321 -9.92 10.64 -8.12
CA GLY A 321 -11.17 11.29 -7.70
C GLY A 321 -12.33 11.03 -8.66
N TYR A 322 -13.31 10.26 -8.21
CA TYR A 322 -14.28 9.58 -9.07
C TYR A 322 -15.73 9.94 -8.72
N ASN A 323 -15.99 10.55 -7.56
CA ASN A 323 -17.24 11.26 -7.33
C ASN A 323 -17.19 12.66 -7.96
N LEU A 324 -17.98 12.87 -9.03
CA LEU A 324 -18.00 14.11 -9.82
C LEU A 324 -18.30 15.37 -8.99
N ARG A 325 -19.13 15.25 -7.96
CA ARG A 325 -19.46 16.38 -7.06
C ARG A 325 -18.29 16.66 -6.11
N SER A 326 -17.71 15.62 -5.52
CA SER A 326 -16.62 15.76 -4.56
C SER A 326 -15.36 16.33 -5.24
N ILE A 327 -14.93 15.76 -6.36
CA ILE A 327 -13.75 16.25 -7.11
C ILE A 327 -13.91 17.72 -7.55
N ALA A 328 -15.07 18.09 -8.11
CA ALA A 328 -15.30 19.46 -8.58
C ALA A 328 -15.30 20.49 -7.43
N ASN A 329 -15.88 20.14 -6.27
CA ASN A 329 -15.90 21.02 -5.11
C ASN A 329 -14.51 21.13 -4.44
N SER A 330 -13.76 20.03 -4.37
CA SER A 330 -12.41 20.03 -3.80
C SER A 330 -11.43 20.84 -4.66
N VAL A 331 -11.44 20.67 -5.98
CA VAL A 331 -10.63 21.50 -6.90
C VAL A 331 -11.03 22.97 -6.81
N PHE A 332 -12.33 23.27 -6.75
CA PHE A 332 -12.82 24.63 -6.57
C PHE A 332 -12.28 25.27 -5.28
N ALA A 333 -12.28 24.54 -4.16
CA ALA A 333 -11.75 25.01 -2.89
C ALA A 333 -10.24 25.29 -2.97
N CYS A 334 -9.47 24.40 -3.59
CA CYS A 334 -8.04 24.61 -3.84
C CYS A 334 -7.77 25.82 -4.75
N ALA A 335 -8.54 25.98 -5.83
CA ALA A 335 -8.37 27.10 -6.75
C ALA A 335 -8.59 28.45 -6.07
N LYS A 336 -9.57 28.54 -5.15
CA LYS A 336 -9.78 29.73 -4.32
C LYS A 336 -8.56 30.05 -3.44
N VAL A 337 -7.94 29.04 -2.85
CA VAL A 337 -6.72 29.21 -2.04
C VAL A 337 -5.57 29.77 -2.88
N LEU A 338 -5.33 29.22 -4.08
CA LEU A 338 -4.28 29.72 -4.97
C LEU A 338 -4.55 31.16 -5.45
N LEU A 339 -5.82 31.52 -5.64
CA LEU A 339 -6.23 32.87 -6.02
C LEU A 339 -6.16 33.89 -4.86
N GLY A 340 -5.83 33.45 -3.65
CA GLY A 340 -5.74 34.30 -2.46
C GLY A 340 -7.08 34.69 -1.88
N ASP A 341 -8.16 33.95 -2.16
CA ASP A 341 -9.46 34.20 -1.55
C ASP A 341 -9.38 33.97 -0.04
N LYS A 342 -10.03 34.85 0.73
CA LYS A 342 -10.16 34.65 2.16
C LYS A 342 -10.95 33.38 2.42
N PHE A 343 -10.27 32.42 3.05
CA PHE A 343 -10.85 31.15 3.45
C PHE A 343 -10.98 31.13 4.97
N THR A 344 -12.22 31.04 5.47
CA THR A 344 -12.49 30.89 6.90
C THR A 344 -12.69 29.41 7.21
N PHE A 345 -11.71 28.81 7.87
CA PHE A 345 -11.85 27.47 8.40
C PHE A 345 -12.72 27.53 9.66
N SER A 346 -13.89 26.89 9.61
CA SER A 346 -14.75 26.72 10.79
C SER A 346 -14.44 25.34 11.37
N SER A 347 -13.82 25.27 12.55
CA SER A 347 -13.58 23.99 13.23
C SER A 347 -14.01 24.04 14.68
N PRO A 348 -14.98 23.21 15.11
CA PRO A 348 -15.31 23.07 16.51
C PRO A 348 -14.31 22.18 17.28
N GLU A 349 -13.62 21.22 16.64
CA GLU A 349 -12.54 20.39 17.25
C GLU A 349 -11.95 19.42 16.19
N MET A 350 -10.66 19.58 15.84
CA MET A 350 -9.92 18.60 15.00
C MET A 350 -9.25 17.56 15.89
N GLN A 351 -9.74 16.33 15.86
CA GLN A 351 -9.16 15.22 16.63
C GLN A 351 -8.86 14.08 15.66
N PRO A 352 -7.58 13.74 15.43
CA PRO A 352 -7.23 12.61 14.57
C PRO A 352 -7.55 11.28 15.26
N PHE A 353 -7.56 10.19 14.48
CA PHE A 353 -7.66 8.85 15.01
C PHE A 353 -6.40 8.43 15.76
N GLU A 354 -6.57 7.51 16.72
CA GLU A 354 -5.44 6.85 17.37
C GLU A 354 -4.57 6.07 16.36
N SER A 355 -5.19 5.42 15.37
CA SER A 355 -4.50 4.76 14.25
C SER A 355 -3.61 5.75 13.47
N THR A 356 -4.14 6.93 13.14
CA THR A 356 -3.37 8.01 12.52
C THR A 356 -2.17 8.40 13.37
N TRP A 357 -2.36 8.56 14.68
CA TRP A 357 -1.24 8.89 15.58
C TRP A 357 -0.17 7.81 15.62
N ARG A 358 -0.56 6.52 15.64
CA ARG A 358 0.37 5.38 15.57
C ARG A 358 1.18 5.40 14.28
N ILE A 359 0.56 5.68 13.14
CA ILE A 359 1.27 5.83 11.86
C ILE A 359 2.24 7.00 11.89
N ILE A 360 1.83 8.17 12.41
CA ILE A 360 2.72 9.33 12.54
C ILE A 360 3.95 8.99 13.39
N GLN A 361 3.76 8.29 14.51
CA GLN A 361 4.85 7.83 15.35
C GLN A 361 5.78 6.85 14.60
N ALA A 362 5.22 5.91 13.85
CA ALA A 362 5.99 4.93 13.09
C ALA A 362 6.84 5.60 12.00
N VAL A 363 6.24 6.50 11.20
CA VAL A 363 6.92 7.27 10.16
C VAL A 363 8.05 8.11 10.74
N ARG A 364 7.80 8.84 11.83
CA ARG A 364 8.83 9.65 12.49
C ARG A 364 9.96 8.79 13.05
N ASN A 365 9.64 7.62 13.61
CA ASN A 365 10.66 6.72 14.13
C ASN A 365 11.58 6.18 13.05
N GLU A 366 11.05 5.87 11.87
CA GLU A 366 11.83 5.43 10.73
C GLU A 366 12.73 6.56 10.20
N LEU A 367 12.17 7.76 10.07
CA LEU A 367 12.83 8.88 9.41
C LEU A 367 13.73 9.75 10.29
N LYS A 368 13.64 9.66 11.63
CA LYS A 368 14.37 10.57 12.54
C LYS A 368 15.90 10.58 12.37
N THR A 369 16.46 9.52 11.82
CA THR A 369 17.91 9.44 11.55
C THR A 369 18.30 10.25 10.30
N CYS A 370 17.44 10.28 9.29
CA CYS A 370 17.60 11.10 8.09
C CYS A 370 17.16 12.56 8.33
N TRP A 371 16.11 12.75 9.14
CA TRP A 371 15.51 14.04 9.44
C TRP A 371 15.48 14.27 10.96
N PRO A 372 16.56 14.84 11.53
CA PRO A 372 16.65 15.09 12.98
C PRO A 372 15.50 15.93 13.55
N VAL A 373 14.86 16.78 12.73
CA VAL A 373 13.67 17.57 13.09
C VAL A 373 12.49 16.70 13.58
N LEU A 374 12.44 15.43 13.17
CA LEU A 374 11.43 14.45 13.59
C LEU A 374 11.77 13.71 14.89
N SER A 375 12.95 13.96 15.48
CA SER A 375 13.34 13.38 16.78
C SER A 375 12.63 14.01 17.98
N SER A 376 11.99 15.17 17.77
CA SER A 376 11.21 15.85 18.81
C SER A 376 10.08 14.95 19.33
N LYS A 377 9.80 15.04 20.63
CA LYS A 377 8.64 14.34 21.21
C LYS A 377 7.35 14.93 20.64
N LEU A 378 6.46 14.04 20.22
CA LEU A 378 5.10 14.44 19.89
C LEU A 378 4.34 14.85 21.16
N PRO A 379 3.32 15.72 21.05
CA PRO A 379 2.45 16.07 22.18
C PRO A 379 1.82 14.83 22.84
N GLU A 380 1.92 14.74 24.17
CA GLU A 380 1.40 13.60 24.95
C GLU A 380 -0.10 13.76 25.31
N ASN A 381 -0.63 15.00 25.30
CA ASN A 381 -2.01 15.34 25.69
C ASN A 381 -2.91 15.69 24.47
N LEU A 382 -2.95 14.83 23.45
CA LEU A 382 -3.87 15.01 22.32
C LEU A 382 -5.17 14.22 22.54
N SER A 383 -6.33 14.84 22.33
CA SER A 383 -7.61 14.13 22.28
C SER A 383 -7.68 13.32 20.98
N LEU A 384 -7.67 11.99 21.08
CA LEU A 384 -7.69 11.06 19.95
C LEU A 384 -9.02 10.29 19.91
N ARG A 385 -9.47 9.97 18.70
CA ARG A 385 -10.67 9.13 18.48
C ARG A 385 -10.27 7.65 18.39
N VAL A 386 -10.90 6.80 19.19
CA VAL A 386 -10.61 5.35 19.28
C VAL A 386 -11.41 4.53 18.25
N LYS A 387 -12.58 5.02 17.80
CA LYS A 387 -13.44 4.34 16.81
C LYS A 387 -13.92 5.32 15.74
N PRO A 388 -14.05 4.88 14.47
CA PRO A 388 -14.86 5.64 13.51
C PRO A 388 -16.28 5.74 14.07
N LEU A 389 -16.81 6.95 14.21
CA LEU A 389 -18.24 7.09 14.49
C LEU A 389 -19.00 6.33 13.39
N PRO A 390 -20.09 5.60 13.72
CA PRO A 390 -21.05 5.20 12.71
C PRO A 390 -21.49 6.48 12.00
N SER A 391 -21.09 6.65 10.75
CA SER A 391 -21.64 7.72 9.92
C SER A 391 -23.13 7.40 9.79
N GLU A 392 -23.97 8.27 10.36
CA GLU A 392 -25.39 8.29 10.03
C GLU A 392 -25.49 8.34 8.50
N LEU A 393 -25.99 7.25 7.93
CA LEU A 393 -26.40 7.20 6.54
C LEU A 393 -27.49 8.27 6.37
N TYR A 394 -27.13 9.44 5.84
CA TYR A 394 -28.10 10.28 5.16
C TYR A 394 -28.52 9.54 3.90
N ALA A 395 -29.46 8.60 4.06
CA ALA A 395 -30.25 8.07 2.97
C ALA A 395 -31.14 9.22 2.49
N SER A 396 -30.74 9.89 1.40
CA SER A 396 -31.71 10.64 0.61
C SER A 396 -32.58 9.61 -0.11
N SER A 397 -33.79 9.44 0.42
CA SER A 397 -34.89 8.74 -0.23
C SER A 397 -35.23 9.43 -1.54
N ASP A 398 -34.78 8.86 -2.66
CA ASP A 398 -35.47 9.00 -3.94
C ASP A 398 -35.90 7.60 -4.36
N SER A 399 -37.21 7.40 -4.34
CA SER A 399 -37.94 6.16 -4.57
C SER A 399 -38.38 6.00 -6.03
N GLU A 400 -38.68 4.73 -6.38
CA GLU A 400 -39.54 4.20 -7.47
C GLU A 400 -38.80 3.41 -8.60
N PRO A 401 -39.41 2.34 -9.21
CA PRO A 401 -39.08 0.96 -8.83
C PRO A 401 -38.95 -0.06 -10.02
N ASP A 402 -38.82 -1.35 -9.64
CA ASP A 402 -39.18 -2.61 -10.32
C ASP A 402 -38.24 -3.29 -11.35
N GLY A 403 -38.01 -4.60 -11.13
CA GLY A 403 -37.58 -5.58 -12.14
C GLY A 403 -36.82 -6.80 -11.60
N GLU A 404 -37.53 -7.90 -11.36
CA GLU A 404 -37.10 -9.22 -10.86
C GLU A 404 -36.09 -9.97 -11.77
N ASP A 405 -35.17 -10.76 -11.20
CA ASP A 405 -35.20 -12.24 -11.27
C ASP A 405 -33.90 -12.91 -10.75
N VAL A 406 -34.09 -14.07 -10.13
CA VAL A 406 -33.10 -14.96 -9.50
C VAL A 406 -33.11 -16.27 -10.30
N ASP A 407 -31.96 -16.84 -10.69
CA ASP A 407 -31.71 -18.28 -10.47
C ASP A 407 -30.30 -18.80 -10.84
N GLU A 408 -29.96 -19.86 -10.11
CA GLU A 408 -28.75 -20.70 -10.12
C GLU A 408 -28.46 -21.41 -11.46
N LEU A 409 -27.19 -21.81 -11.67
CA LEU A 409 -26.89 -23.20 -12.07
C LEU A 409 -25.39 -23.55 -11.98
N SER A 410 -25.12 -24.57 -11.17
CA SER A 410 -23.87 -25.30 -11.01
C SER A 410 -23.74 -26.48 -11.98
N GLY A 411 -22.51 -26.74 -12.45
CA GLY A 411 -22.00 -28.10 -12.68
C GLY A 411 -21.73 -28.56 -14.11
N ALA A 412 -20.46 -28.81 -14.45
CA ALA A 412 -19.93 -30.10 -14.94
C ALA A 412 -18.49 -29.97 -15.47
N VAL A 413 -17.73 -31.04 -15.27
CA VAL A 413 -16.26 -31.19 -15.35
C VAL A 413 -15.80 -31.86 -16.66
N SER A 414 -14.49 -31.76 -16.91
CA SER A 414 -13.57 -32.63 -17.69
C SER A 414 -13.10 -31.99 -19.00
N SER A 415 -11.82 -31.99 -19.38
CA SER A 415 -10.67 -32.88 -19.14
C SER A 415 -9.38 -32.02 -19.28
N VAL A 416 -8.16 -32.46 -18.94
CA VAL A 416 -7.22 -33.09 -19.88
C VAL A 416 -5.92 -33.50 -19.14
N ASN A 417 -5.55 -34.76 -19.35
CA ASN A 417 -4.24 -35.45 -19.44
C ASN A 417 -2.99 -35.06 -18.63
N VAL A 418 -2.44 -36.14 -18.06
CA VAL A 418 -1.11 -36.36 -17.47
C VAL A 418 -0.01 -36.28 -18.53
N ILE A 419 1.09 -35.58 -18.23
CA ILE A 419 2.41 -35.80 -18.83
C ILE A 419 3.41 -35.95 -17.69
N GLN A 420 4.19 -37.01 -17.78
CA GLN A 420 5.15 -37.51 -16.80
C GLN A 420 6.55 -37.27 -17.36
N PHE A 421 7.42 -36.57 -16.63
CA PHE A 421 8.88 -36.62 -16.88
C PHE A 421 9.66 -36.57 -15.57
N ALA A 422 10.75 -37.33 -15.61
CA ALA A 422 11.53 -37.85 -14.50
C ALA A 422 12.61 -36.88 -14.00
N ASP A 423 13.01 -37.12 -12.75
CA ASP A 423 14.21 -36.61 -12.08
C ASP A 423 15.48 -36.86 -12.89
N ASP A 424 16.36 -35.86 -12.96
CA ASP A 424 17.79 -36.00 -12.66
C ASP A 424 18.49 -34.62 -12.70
N ALA A 425 19.48 -34.45 -11.82
CA ALA A 425 20.44 -33.34 -11.71
C ALA A 425 20.15 -32.20 -10.71
N ILE A 426 20.10 -32.55 -9.41
CA ILE A 426 20.50 -31.63 -8.33
C ILE A 426 21.67 -32.24 -7.57
N SER A 427 22.88 -32.05 -8.10
CA SER A 427 24.12 -32.18 -7.34
C SER A 427 25.21 -31.48 -8.10
N ASP A 428 25.48 -30.20 -7.79
CA ASP A 428 26.84 -29.66 -7.91
C ASP A 428 27.09 -28.24 -7.36
N HIS A 429 26.10 -27.49 -6.88
CA HIS A 429 26.33 -26.06 -6.57
C HIS A 429 26.14 -25.61 -5.10
N LEU A 430 26.02 -26.54 -4.15
CA LEU A 430 25.91 -26.20 -2.72
C LEU A 430 27.25 -25.98 -1.98
N SER A 431 28.40 -26.04 -2.65
CA SER A 431 29.72 -25.99 -2.00
C SER A 431 30.36 -24.60 -1.88
N LYS A 432 29.65 -23.48 -2.09
CA LYS A 432 30.28 -22.13 -2.14
C LYS A 432 29.71 -21.01 -1.27
N MET A 433 28.86 -21.30 -0.29
CA MET A 433 28.46 -20.28 0.70
C MET A 433 29.26 -20.45 2.00
N LYS A 434 30.33 -19.65 2.14
CA LYS A 434 31.01 -19.43 3.43
C LYS A 434 30.19 -18.43 4.25
N LEU A 435 29.86 -18.80 5.49
CA LEU A 435 29.41 -17.88 6.54
C LEU A 435 30.52 -17.83 7.58
N ASP A 436 30.87 -16.62 8.01
CA ASP A 436 31.91 -16.37 9.01
C ASP A 436 31.43 -16.86 10.40
N GLU A 437 32.20 -17.77 10.97
CA GLU A 437 32.07 -18.22 12.37
C GLU A 437 33.10 -17.49 13.24
N GLU A 438 32.64 -16.77 14.27
CA GLU A 438 33.45 -16.53 15.46
C GLU A 438 32.64 -16.77 16.75
N ASN A 439 33.06 -17.84 17.43
CA ASN A 439 33.25 -17.98 18.88
C ASN A 439 32.08 -17.80 19.86
N LEU A 440 31.57 -18.95 20.34
CA LEU A 440 31.56 -19.26 21.78
C LEU A 440 31.58 -20.77 22.02
N ALA A 441 32.71 -21.25 22.54
CA ALA A 441 33.02 -22.64 22.80
C ALA A 441 32.58 -23.11 24.20
N VAL A 442 31.92 -24.29 24.20
CA VAL A 442 32.16 -25.48 25.06
C VAL A 442 31.84 -25.40 26.57
N LYS A 443 30.96 -26.31 27.01
CA LYS A 443 31.31 -27.38 27.98
C LYS A 443 30.35 -28.59 27.92
N THR A 444 30.98 -29.74 27.69
CA THR A 444 30.46 -31.11 27.58
C THR A 444 30.28 -31.81 28.94
N ALA A 445 29.31 -32.72 29.03
CA ALA A 445 29.34 -34.00 29.78
C ALA A 445 28.04 -34.79 29.43
N SER A 446 28.07 -35.84 28.60
CA SER A 446 28.38 -37.26 28.93
C SER A 446 27.48 -37.89 30.00
N SER A 447 26.52 -38.72 29.60
CA SER A 447 26.59 -40.19 29.81
C SER A 447 25.38 -40.93 29.21
N CYS A 448 25.66 -42.15 28.78
CA CYS A 448 24.82 -43.14 28.11
C CYS A 448 24.15 -44.07 29.15
N SER A 449 22.92 -44.52 28.89
CA SER A 449 22.51 -45.93 29.10
C SER A 449 21.11 -46.22 28.55
N THR A 450 21.06 -47.16 27.62
CA THR A 450 19.91 -47.92 27.13
C THR A 450 19.26 -48.76 28.22
N VAL A 451 17.92 -48.78 28.31
CA VAL A 451 17.15 -49.93 28.83
C VAL A 451 15.82 -50.03 28.06
N GLU A 452 15.66 -51.11 27.30
CA GLU A 452 14.39 -51.59 26.77
C GLU A 452 13.51 -52.12 27.91
N HIS A 453 12.23 -51.75 27.94
CA HIS A 453 11.20 -52.54 28.61
C HIS A 453 9.84 -52.37 27.91
N HIS A 454 9.43 -53.41 27.19
CA HIS A 454 8.02 -53.72 26.96
C HIS A 454 7.41 -54.32 28.24
N PRO A 455 6.15 -53.98 28.56
CA PRO A 455 5.21 -55.02 28.98
C PRO A 455 3.79 -54.84 28.41
N THR A 456 3.40 -55.82 27.59
CA THR A 456 2.16 -56.63 27.62
C THR A 456 0.82 -56.04 28.07
N ASP A 457 -0.17 -56.24 27.18
CA ASP A 457 -1.62 -56.10 27.34
C ASP A 457 -2.21 -56.83 28.55
N LEU A 458 -3.19 -56.20 29.20
CA LEU A 458 -4.25 -56.89 29.95
C LEU A 458 -5.60 -56.23 29.62
N VAL A 459 -6.42 -56.97 28.88
CA VAL A 459 -7.82 -56.66 28.55
C VAL A 459 -8.70 -57.46 29.50
N GLU A 460 -9.54 -56.78 30.28
CA GLU A 460 -10.69 -57.40 30.96
C GLU A 460 -11.99 -56.83 30.38
N VAL A 461 -12.91 -57.72 30.01
CA VAL A 461 -14.21 -57.43 29.41
C VAL A 461 -15.29 -57.76 30.44
N ASP A 462 -16.15 -56.80 30.78
CA ASP A 462 -17.37 -57.04 31.55
C ASP A 462 -18.63 -57.06 30.65
N LYS A 463 -19.67 -57.74 31.11
CA LYS A 463 -20.74 -58.40 30.33
C LYS A 463 -21.75 -57.53 29.57
N ASP A 464 -21.53 -56.24 29.40
CA ASP A 464 -22.39 -55.37 28.55
C ASP A 464 -21.60 -54.54 27.52
N GLY A 465 -20.38 -54.97 27.17
CA GLY A 465 -19.67 -54.45 25.98
C GLY A 465 -19.16 -53.01 26.06
N SER A 466 -19.14 -52.37 27.24
CA SER A 466 -18.50 -51.06 27.43
C SER A 466 -17.10 -51.21 28.04
N VAL A 467 -16.07 -50.68 27.37
CA VAL A 467 -14.73 -50.51 27.93
C VAL A 467 -14.71 -49.24 28.78
N VAL A 468 -14.60 -49.37 30.10
CA VAL A 468 -14.39 -48.25 31.02
C VAL A 468 -12.89 -48.02 31.19
N LEU A 469 -12.33 -47.04 30.49
CA LEU A 469 -10.96 -46.58 30.73
C LEU A 469 -10.94 -45.68 31.98
N SER A 470 -10.80 -46.29 33.16
CA SER A 470 -10.60 -45.55 34.42
C SER A 470 -9.12 -45.46 34.78
N LYS A 471 -8.39 -44.56 34.10
CA LYS A 471 -7.16 -43.96 34.63
C LYS A 471 -7.09 -42.51 34.15
N ARG A 472 -6.97 -41.60 35.11
CA ARG A 472 -6.82 -40.15 34.90
C ARG A 472 -5.70 -39.87 33.90
N ILE A 473 -6.08 -39.47 32.68
CA ILE A 473 -5.21 -38.73 31.77
C ILE A 473 -5.32 -37.26 32.22
N SER A 474 -4.55 -36.84 33.21
CA SER A 474 -4.54 -35.41 33.59
C SER A 474 -3.18 -34.81 33.84
N ASP A 475 -2.06 -35.55 33.79
CA ASP A 475 -0.76 -34.95 34.12
C ASP A 475 0.45 -35.43 33.28
N PHE A 476 0.25 -36.20 32.21
CA PHE A 476 1.37 -36.72 31.39
C PHE A 476 1.48 -36.22 29.93
N SER A 477 0.61 -35.32 29.42
CA SER A 477 0.57 -35.04 27.96
C SER A 477 1.00 -33.63 27.46
N LEU A 478 1.69 -32.81 28.26
CA LEU A 478 2.11 -31.46 27.81
C LEU A 478 3.58 -31.12 28.06
N ALA A 479 4.43 -32.09 28.39
CA ALA A 479 5.86 -31.86 28.68
C ALA A 479 6.58 -31.14 27.52
N TRP A 480 6.27 -31.51 26.28
CA TRP A 480 6.84 -30.91 25.09
C TRP A 480 6.61 -29.39 25.01
N ARG A 481 5.48 -28.88 25.50
CA ARG A 481 5.18 -27.44 25.45
C ARG A 481 6.17 -26.61 26.24
N SER A 482 6.50 -27.06 27.45
CA SER A 482 7.52 -26.40 28.28
C SER A 482 8.87 -26.33 27.55
N ASP A 483 9.24 -27.39 26.85
CA ASP A 483 10.51 -27.46 26.11
C ASP A 483 10.50 -26.54 24.88
N LEU A 484 9.40 -26.49 24.12
CA LEU A 484 9.29 -25.66 22.92
C LEU A 484 9.07 -24.16 23.22
N SER A 485 8.54 -23.82 24.40
CA SER A 485 8.28 -22.43 24.82
C SER A 485 9.56 -21.58 24.91
N ARG A 486 10.73 -22.23 25.08
CA ARG A 486 12.04 -21.56 25.23
C ARG A 486 12.74 -21.30 23.90
N THR A 487 12.27 -21.90 22.82
CA THR A 487 12.86 -21.78 21.48
C THR A 487 12.06 -20.79 20.66
N HIS A 488 12.73 -19.78 20.08
CA HIS A 488 12.09 -18.82 19.17
C HIS A 488 12.34 -19.17 17.72
N VAL A 489 11.29 -19.08 16.92
CA VAL A 489 11.33 -19.22 15.46
C VAL A 489 10.76 -17.97 14.79
N TRP A 490 11.16 -17.75 13.55
CA TRP A 490 10.52 -16.75 12.70
C TRP A 490 9.44 -17.44 11.85
N TYR A 491 8.18 -17.17 12.17
CA TYR A 491 7.05 -17.56 11.33
C TYR A 491 6.94 -16.57 10.18
N ALA A 492 7.26 -17.01 8.96
CA ALA A 492 7.10 -16.23 7.74
C ALA A 492 5.67 -16.38 7.21
N SER A 493 4.87 -15.32 7.33
CA SER A 493 3.50 -15.29 6.84
C SER A 493 3.42 -14.72 5.42
N PHE A 494 2.43 -15.18 4.67
CA PHE A 494 2.03 -14.67 3.36
C PHE A 494 0.50 -14.49 3.31
N GLY A 495 0.03 -13.68 2.37
CA GLY A 495 -1.39 -13.37 2.22
C GLY A 495 -2.00 -12.73 3.47
N SER A 496 -3.21 -13.13 3.84
CA SER A 496 -3.97 -12.47 4.91
C SER A 496 -3.30 -12.52 6.30
N ASN A 497 -2.45 -13.51 6.60
CA ASN A 497 -1.74 -13.57 7.89
C ASN A 497 -0.58 -12.56 7.97
N MET A 498 -0.24 -11.87 6.86
CA MET A 498 0.65 -10.71 6.90
C MET A 498 0.03 -9.54 7.67
N TRP A 499 -1.30 -9.54 7.82
CA TRP A 499 -2.03 -8.60 8.66
C TRP A 499 -1.98 -9.03 10.13
N LYS A 500 -1.27 -8.24 10.95
CA LYS A 500 -1.01 -8.54 12.36
C LYS A 500 -2.26 -8.84 13.21
N PRO A 501 -3.38 -8.09 13.11
CA PRO A 501 -4.62 -8.42 13.81
C PRO A 501 -5.15 -9.83 13.50
N ARG A 502 -5.15 -10.25 12.23
CA ARG A 502 -5.53 -11.62 11.86
C ARG A 502 -4.56 -12.65 12.39
N PHE A 503 -3.25 -12.39 12.25
CA PHE A 503 -2.23 -13.26 12.84
C PHE A 503 -2.42 -13.39 14.37
N LEU A 504 -2.72 -12.29 15.07
CA LEU A 504 -2.96 -12.28 16.51
C LEU A 504 -4.19 -13.07 16.91
N CYS A 505 -5.19 -13.29 16.04
CA CYS A 505 -6.29 -14.22 16.36
C CYS A 505 -5.76 -15.64 16.61
N TYR A 506 -4.74 -16.10 15.88
CA TYR A 506 -4.15 -17.43 16.14
C TYR A 506 -3.40 -17.51 17.47
N ILE A 507 -2.90 -16.38 17.98
CA ILE A 507 -2.16 -16.30 19.24
C ILE A 507 -3.10 -16.05 20.43
N GLN A 508 -4.00 -15.10 20.32
CA GLN A 508 -4.83 -14.57 21.41
C GLN A 508 -6.26 -15.12 21.40
N GLY A 509 -6.64 -15.80 20.32
CA GLY A 509 -8.02 -16.21 20.06
C GLY A 509 -8.85 -15.09 19.44
N GLY A 510 -10.06 -15.44 19.02
CA GLY A 510 -11.04 -14.49 18.47
C GLY A 510 -11.13 -14.52 16.96
N LYS A 511 -11.69 -13.46 16.38
CA LYS A 511 -12.05 -13.41 14.95
C LYS A 511 -11.79 -12.02 14.41
N ALA A 512 -10.93 -11.92 13.40
CA ALA A 512 -10.71 -10.68 12.66
C ALA A 512 -11.68 -10.56 11.47
N ASP A 513 -11.83 -9.35 10.95
CA ASP A 513 -12.64 -9.09 9.76
C ASP A 513 -12.16 -9.92 8.56
N GLY A 514 -13.11 -10.49 7.81
CA GLY A 514 -12.83 -11.40 6.70
C GLY A 514 -12.44 -12.84 7.10
N MET A 515 -12.40 -13.17 8.39
CA MET A 515 -12.32 -14.58 8.83
C MET A 515 -13.71 -15.20 8.82
N SER A 516 -13.85 -16.42 8.30
CA SER A 516 -15.10 -17.19 8.40
C SER A 516 -15.20 -17.90 9.76
N ILE A 517 -14.07 -18.40 10.27
CA ILE A 517 -13.97 -19.23 11.47
C ILE A 517 -13.14 -18.48 12.52
N PRO A 518 -13.59 -18.42 13.79
CA PRO A 518 -12.79 -17.87 14.88
C PRO A 518 -11.60 -18.78 15.22
N CYS A 519 -10.48 -18.19 15.62
CA CYS A 519 -9.34 -18.89 16.18
C CYS A 519 -9.54 -19.16 17.67
N CYS A 520 -9.14 -20.35 18.13
CA CYS A 520 -9.14 -20.69 19.54
C CYS A 520 -7.98 -20.03 20.31
N GLY A 521 -6.95 -19.55 19.60
CA GLY A 521 -5.76 -18.94 20.19
C GLY A 521 -4.67 -19.96 20.49
N SER A 522 -3.52 -19.49 20.96
CA SER A 522 -2.43 -20.33 21.46
C SER A 522 -2.51 -20.42 22.98
N ARG A 523 -1.82 -21.41 23.56
CA ARG A 523 -1.70 -21.51 25.03
C ARG A 523 -0.89 -20.34 25.59
N ASP A 524 0.23 -20.02 24.94
CA ASP A 524 0.96 -18.78 25.18
C ASP A 524 0.37 -17.67 24.30
N THR A 525 -0.40 -16.78 24.92
CA THR A 525 -1.06 -15.66 24.24
C THR A 525 -0.19 -14.41 24.15
N SER A 526 1.08 -14.49 24.57
CA SER A 526 1.99 -13.34 24.49
C SER A 526 2.22 -12.92 23.03
N PRO A 527 2.22 -11.61 22.73
CA PRO A 527 2.40 -11.14 21.37
C PRO A 527 3.81 -11.48 20.84
N PRO A 528 4.00 -11.52 19.51
CA PRO A 528 5.32 -11.74 18.91
C PRO A 528 6.38 -10.80 19.47
N ARG A 529 7.56 -11.34 19.75
CA ARG A 529 8.71 -10.57 20.27
C ARG A 529 9.34 -9.63 19.24
N GLY A 530 9.01 -9.82 17.97
CA GLY A 530 9.48 -9.02 16.87
C GLY A 530 8.63 -9.24 15.63
N THR A 531 8.58 -8.23 14.78
CA THR A 531 7.93 -8.28 13.47
C THR A 531 8.90 -7.65 12.48
N MET A 532 9.07 -8.28 11.32
CA MET A 532 9.90 -7.73 10.25
C MET A 532 9.36 -8.11 8.88
N TRP A 533 9.49 -7.19 7.93
CA TRP A 533 9.17 -7.44 6.53
C TRP A 533 10.42 -7.92 5.81
N LYS A 534 10.27 -8.98 5.01
CA LYS A 534 11.35 -9.54 4.20
C LYS A 534 10.87 -9.86 2.81
N THR A 535 11.82 -9.88 1.90
CA THR A 535 11.62 -10.33 0.53
C THR A 535 12.30 -11.67 0.33
N VAL A 536 11.56 -12.63 -0.21
CA VAL A 536 12.06 -13.94 -0.62
C VAL A 536 12.31 -13.90 -2.13
N PRO A 537 13.50 -14.31 -2.63
CA PRO A 537 13.89 -14.22 -4.05
C PRO A 537 13.26 -15.34 -4.90
N HIS A 538 12.03 -15.70 -4.59
CA HIS A 538 11.26 -16.72 -5.27
C HIS A 538 9.81 -16.24 -5.37
N ARG A 539 9.16 -16.56 -6.49
CA ARG A 539 7.72 -16.35 -6.65
C ARG A 539 6.93 -17.33 -5.80
N LEU A 540 5.97 -16.83 -5.03
CA LEU A 540 5.02 -17.63 -4.28
C LEU A 540 3.85 -18.01 -5.19
N LEU A 541 3.59 -19.30 -5.34
CA LEU A 541 2.54 -19.88 -6.17
C LEU A 541 1.55 -20.60 -5.26
N PHE A 542 0.26 -20.41 -5.46
CA PHE A 542 -0.76 -21.17 -4.74
C PHE A 542 -1.25 -22.33 -5.61
N GLY A 543 -1.07 -23.56 -5.12
CA GLY A 543 -1.56 -24.75 -5.81
C GLY A 543 -2.96 -25.15 -5.31
N ARG A 544 -3.87 -25.47 -6.26
CA ARG A 544 -5.25 -25.98 -6.08
C ARG A 544 -6.28 -24.95 -5.57
N SER A 545 -7.55 -25.38 -5.50
CA SER A 545 -8.66 -24.61 -4.90
C SER A 545 -8.39 -24.32 -3.42
N SER A 546 -8.88 -23.19 -2.90
CA SER A 546 -8.75 -22.81 -1.48
C SER A 546 -9.22 -23.94 -0.57
N THR A 547 -8.39 -24.38 0.36
CA THR A 547 -8.79 -25.32 1.42
C THR A 547 -8.49 -24.73 2.79
N PRO A 548 -9.11 -25.26 3.84
CA PRO A 548 -8.92 -24.77 5.20
C PRO A 548 -7.79 -25.50 5.95
N CYS A 549 -6.93 -26.28 5.28
CA CYS A 549 -5.82 -27.02 5.91
C CYS A 549 -4.54 -27.01 5.06
N TRP A 550 -3.36 -27.15 5.69
CA TRP A 550 -2.06 -27.19 5.00
C TRP A 550 -1.83 -28.51 4.23
N GLY A 551 -2.73 -29.49 4.36
CA GLY A 551 -2.72 -30.81 3.71
C GLY A 551 -3.16 -30.80 2.23
N THR A 552 -3.95 -31.79 1.78
CA THR A 552 -4.24 -32.05 0.34
C THR A 552 -5.07 -30.98 -0.41
N GLY A 553 -5.02 -29.71 -0.01
CA GLY A 553 -5.02 -28.57 -0.93
C GLY A 553 -4.69 -27.23 -0.25
N GLY A 554 -4.39 -26.21 -1.05
CA GLY A 554 -4.09 -24.85 -0.58
C GLY A 554 -2.68 -24.64 -0.04
N VAL A 555 -1.66 -25.21 -0.68
CA VAL A 555 -0.25 -25.01 -0.28
C VAL A 555 0.38 -23.89 -1.11
N ALA A 556 1.08 -22.98 -0.43
CA ALA A 556 1.95 -22.01 -1.09
C ALA A 556 3.30 -22.68 -1.41
N PHE A 557 3.65 -22.71 -2.69
CA PHE A 557 4.92 -23.20 -3.19
C PHE A 557 5.81 -22.01 -3.52
N LEU A 558 7.07 -22.06 -3.12
CA LEU A 558 8.08 -21.17 -3.69
C LEU A 558 8.56 -21.78 -5.01
N ASN A 559 8.51 -21.01 -6.08
CA ASN A 559 9.06 -21.43 -7.37
C ASN A 559 10.56 -21.73 -7.18
N PRO A 560 11.02 -22.97 -7.45
CA PRO A 560 12.43 -23.32 -7.28
C PRO A 560 13.34 -22.58 -8.29
N GLU A 561 12.80 -22.09 -9.41
CA GLU A 561 13.55 -21.28 -10.35
C GLU A 561 13.77 -19.86 -9.78
N ILE A 562 15.04 -19.49 -9.58
CA ILE A 562 15.41 -18.15 -9.15
C ILE A 562 15.21 -17.18 -10.32
N ASN A 563 14.20 -16.33 -10.23
CA ASN A 563 14.08 -15.15 -11.07
C ASN A 563 14.27 -13.92 -10.17
N TYR A 564 15.40 -13.22 -10.29
CA TYR A 564 15.72 -12.05 -9.47
C TYR A 564 14.74 -10.88 -9.65
N ASN A 565 13.92 -10.92 -10.71
CA ASN A 565 12.87 -9.93 -10.97
C ASN A 565 11.52 -10.31 -10.32
N GLU A 566 11.35 -11.54 -9.84
CA GLU A 566 10.15 -11.99 -9.14
C GLU A 566 10.44 -12.15 -7.64
N LYS A 567 9.76 -11.35 -6.82
CA LYS A 567 9.98 -11.24 -5.38
C LYS A 567 8.68 -11.50 -4.63
N SER A 568 8.73 -12.31 -3.58
CA SER A 568 7.59 -12.49 -2.68
C SER A 568 7.84 -11.77 -1.37
N TYR A 569 6.86 -10.96 -0.95
CA TYR A 569 6.90 -10.26 0.32
C TYR A 569 6.31 -11.13 1.41
N VAL A 570 7.03 -11.25 2.53
CA VAL A 570 6.58 -11.97 3.71
C VAL A 570 6.67 -11.06 4.93
N CYS A 571 5.67 -11.16 5.80
CA CYS A 571 5.71 -10.56 7.13
C CYS A 571 6.13 -11.65 8.11
N MET A 572 7.27 -11.48 8.77
CA MET A 572 7.83 -12.46 9.69
C MET A 572 7.54 -12.06 11.14
N TYR A 573 7.01 -13.00 11.92
CA TYR A 573 6.72 -12.83 13.34
C TYR A 573 7.64 -13.72 14.17
N LYS A 574 8.34 -13.14 15.16
CA LYS A 574 9.19 -13.91 16.10
C LYS A 574 8.32 -14.44 17.23
N ILE A 575 8.04 -15.74 17.19
CA ILE A 575 7.17 -16.46 18.13
C ILE A 575 7.90 -17.65 18.75
N THR A 576 7.33 -18.26 19.78
CA THR A 576 7.88 -19.51 20.33
C THR A 576 7.55 -20.68 19.40
N LEU A 577 8.35 -21.75 19.48
CA LEU A 577 8.09 -22.98 18.74
C LEU A 577 6.80 -23.69 19.24
N GLU A 578 6.42 -23.45 20.50
CA GLU A 578 5.10 -23.83 21.02
C GLU A 578 3.96 -23.10 20.28
N GLN A 579 4.02 -21.77 20.20
CA GLN A 579 3.04 -20.95 19.48
C GLN A 579 2.95 -21.35 18.00
N PHE A 580 4.09 -21.67 17.38
CA PHE A 580 4.12 -22.15 16.00
C PHE A 580 3.33 -23.46 15.81
N ASN A 581 3.46 -24.42 16.74
CA ASN A 581 2.65 -25.64 16.70
C ASN A 581 1.16 -25.36 16.93
N ASP A 582 0.81 -24.45 17.84
CA ASP A 582 -0.58 -24.03 18.07
C ASP A 582 -1.22 -23.41 16.83
N ILE A 583 -0.46 -22.61 16.07
CA ILE A 583 -0.92 -22.07 14.77
C ILE A 583 -1.14 -23.23 13.79
N LEU A 584 -0.18 -24.16 13.66
CA LEU A 584 -0.31 -25.29 12.75
C LEU A 584 -1.53 -26.16 13.07
N PHE A 585 -1.83 -26.42 14.34
CA PHE A 585 -3.02 -27.18 14.72
C PHE A 585 -4.31 -26.48 14.31
N GLN A 586 -4.40 -25.17 14.56
CA GLN A 586 -5.56 -24.36 14.17
C GLN A 586 -5.73 -24.31 12.67
N GLU A 587 -4.66 -24.03 11.93
CA GLU A 587 -4.68 -23.97 10.48
C GLU A 587 -4.91 -25.33 9.82
N ASN A 588 -4.71 -26.45 10.53
CA ASN A 588 -5.01 -27.80 10.03
C ASN A 588 -6.31 -28.40 10.61
N ARG A 589 -7.07 -27.63 11.39
CA ARG A 589 -8.29 -28.10 12.08
C ARG A 589 -8.06 -29.35 12.94
N LEU A 590 -6.88 -29.45 13.56
CA LEU A 590 -6.51 -30.54 14.47
C LEU A 590 -6.90 -30.25 15.91
N VAL A 591 -7.60 -29.14 16.13
CA VAL A 591 -8.10 -28.71 17.43
C VAL A 591 -9.54 -29.20 17.56
N LEU A 592 -9.82 -30.03 18.57
CA LEU A 592 -11.15 -30.57 18.84
C LEU A 592 -11.83 -29.77 19.97
N GLU A 593 -13.11 -29.44 19.80
CA GLU A 593 -13.95 -28.90 20.87
C GLU A 593 -14.55 -30.06 21.69
N ASP A 594 -14.30 -30.08 23.00
CA ASP A 594 -14.97 -31.03 23.89
C ASP A 594 -16.44 -30.62 24.08
N GLY A 595 -17.34 -31.39 23.46
CA GLY A 595 -18.78 -31.13 23.37
C GLY A 595 -19.53 -31.10 24.70
N LYS A 596 -18.86 -31.28 25.85
CA LYS A 596 -19.48 -31.15 27.18
C LYS A 596 -19.17 -29.85 27.91
N ASN A 597 -18.09 -29.12 27.58
CA ASN A 597 -17.65 -27.94 28.35
C ASN A 597 -17.06 -26.79 27.51
N GLY A 598 -16.95 -26.91 26.18
CA GLY A 598 -16.35 -25.86 25.34
C GLY A 598 -14.84 -25.68 25.54
N ASN A 599 -14.18 -26.66 26.17
CA ASN A 599 -12.73 -26.66 26.33
C ASN A 599 -12.07 -27.14 25.04
N VAL A 600 -11.01 -26.44 24.66
CA VAL A 600 -10.20 -26.69 23.47
C VAL A 600 -9.19 -27.80 23.77
N VAL A 601 -9.26 -28.91 23.05
CA VAL A 601 -8.32 -30.04 23.19
C VAL A 601 -7.26 -29.93 22.10
N TYR A 602 -6.02 -29.67 22.51
CA TYR A 602 -4.84 -29.70 21.63
C TYR A 602 -4.25 -31.10 21.54
N PRO A 603 -3.58 -31.46 20.43
CA PRO A 603 -2.88 -32.74 20.31
C PRO A 603 -1.81 -32.94 21.40
N ASP A 604 -1.62 -34.21 21.78
CA ASP A 604 -0.69 -34.62 22.84
C ASP A 604 0.79 -34.57 22.42
N SER A 605 1.09 -34.34 21.14
CA SER A 605 2.46 -34.23 20.60
C SER A 605 2.59 -33.06 19.60
N PRO A 606 3.77 -32.42 19.48
CA PRO A 606 3.99 -31.37 18.49
C PRO A 606 4.03 -31.94 17.06
N LEU A 607 3.68 -31.12 16.07
CA LEU A 607 3.93 -31.42 14.65
C LEU A 607 5.40 -31.17 14.28
N ILE A 608 6.02 -30.15 14.90
CA ILE A 608 7.43 -29.82 14.74
C ILE A 608 8.07 -29.64 16.12
N GLY A 609 8.97 -30.56 16.48
CA GLY A 609 9.74 -30.54 17.71
C GLY A 609 11.17 -30.02 17.53
N LEU A 610 11.98 -30.17 18.58
CA LEU A 610 13.40 -29.73 18.57
C LEU A 610 14.26 -30.56 17.60
N SER A 611 13.98 -31.86 17.49
CA SER A 611 14.66 -32.76 16.55
C SER A 611 14.51 -32.32 15.10
N GLU A 612 13.31 -31.90 14.72
CA GLU A 612 13.00 -31.37 13.39
C GLU A 612 13.76 -30.06 13.15
N VAL A 613 13.76 -29.13 14.12
CA VAL A 613 14.50 -27.87 14.01
C VAL A 613 16.00 -28.10 13.90
N GLU A 614 16.56 -29.04 14.66
CA GLU A 614 17.97 -29.43 14.56
C GLU A 614 18.29 -30.04 13.19
N PHE A 615 17.40 -30.90 12.68
CA PHE A 615 17.49 -31.43 11.33
C PHE A 615 17.44 -30.33 10.25
N MET A 616 16.57 -29.31 10.39
CA MET A 616 16.51 -28.15 9.48
C MET A 616 17.79 -27.33 9.51
N SER A 617 18.38 -27.13 10.69
CA SER A 617 19.64 -26.39 10.82
C SER A 617 20.77 -27.05 10.04
N THR A 618 20.71 -28.37 9.88
CA THR A 618 21.70 -29.18 9.16
C THR A 618 21.36 -29.33 7.67
N ASN A 619 20.09 -29.59 7.33
CA ASN A 619 19.66 -30.00 5.98
C ASN A 619 18.90 -28.91 5.21
N LYS A 620 18.70 -27.73 5.80
CA LYS A 620 18.00 -26.55 5.24
C LYS A 620 16.52 -26.75 4.86
N ALA A 621 15.98 -27.97 4.92
CA ALA A 621 14.58 -28.30 4.68
C ALA A 621 14.16 -29.57 5.44
N ILE A 622 12.84 -29.74 5.65
CA ILE A 622 12.22 -31.00 6.11
C ILE A 622 11.16 -31.42 5.08
N HIS A 623 11.07 -32.71 4.83
CA HIS A 623 9.93 -33.30 4.14
C HIS A 623 8.78 -33.51 5.14
N LEU A 624 7.73 -32.69 5.06
CA LEU A 624 6.53 -32.91 5.86
C LEU A 624 5.70 -34.03 5.21
N GLU A 625 5.42 -35.10 5.95
CA GLU A 625 4.44 -36.08 5.49
C GLU A 625 3.04 -35.45 5.50
N PRO A 626 2.19 -35.72 4.48
CA PRO A 626 0.81 -35.27 4.50
C PRO A 626 0.12 -35.74 5.78
N ILE A 627 -0.49 -34.81 6.52
CA ILE A 627 -1.34 -35.16 7.66
C ILE A 627 -2.52 -35.95 7.08
N LYS A 628 -2.52 -37.27 7.27
CA LYS A 628 -3.66 -38.13 6.91
C LYS A 628 -4.81 -37.79 7.84
N VAL A 629 -5.85 -37.16 7.29
CA VAL A 629 -7.12 -36.89 7.96
C VAL A 629 -7.90 -38.19 8.11
#